data_AF-K2AFY5-F1
#
_entry.id   AF-K2AFY5-F1
#
_cell.length_a   1.000
_cell.length_b   1.000
_cell.length_c   1.000
_cell.angle_alpha   90.00
_cell.angle_beta   90.00
_cell.angle_gamma   90.00
#
_symmetry.space_group_name_H-M   'P 1'
#
loop_
_entity.id
_entity.type
_entity.pdbx_description
1 polymer ?
#
loop_
_entity_poly.entity_id
_entity_poly.type
_entity_poly.pdbx_seq_one_letter_code
_entity_poly.pdbx_strand_id
1 'polypeptide(L)' 'GAGTPGDRLRARFHRAGLLDKVLRPYGLMAHDGCMVPGIQLGTLSGNQSIVPDLGSVWAEAERLLGRAIDPLDPVFLTDD' A
#
# COMPACT_ATOMS: atom_id res chain seq x y z
N GLY A 1 -2.85 15.37 14.28
CA GLY A 1 -1.88 14.27 14.49
C GLY A 1 -2.27 13.48 15.73
N ALA A 2 -1.99 12.18 15.77
CA ALA A 2 -2.42 11.28 16.86
C ALA A 2 -1.74 11.65 18.21
N GLY A 3 -2.51 11.63 19.31
CA GLY A 3 -2.15 12.28 20.57
C GLY A 3 -0.98 11.66 21.32
N THR A 4 -0.73 10.36 21.15
CA THR A 4 0.36 9.63 21.81
C THR A 4 1.28 8.91 20.80
N PRO A 5 2.51 8.52 21.20
CA PRO A 5 3.35 7.65 20.38
C PRO A 5 2.64 6.36 19.95
N GLY A 6 1.86 5.75 20.84
CA GLY A 6 1.07 4.54 20.54
C GLY A 6 -0.01 4.80 19.50
N ASP A 7 -0.69 5.94 19.55
CA ASP A 7 -1.70 6.29 18.53
C ASP A 7 -1.06 6.51 17.16
N ARG A 8 0.14 7.11 17.12
CA ARG A 8 0.88 7.29 15.87
C ARG A 8 1.30 5.95 15.27
N LEU A 9 1.75 5.01 16.10
CA LEU A 9 2.10 3.66 15.66
C LEU A 9 0.87 2.90 15.13
N ARG A 10 -0.26 2.95 15.84
CA ARG A 10 -1.52 2.37 15.36
C ARG A 10 -1.97 2.99 14.03
N ALA A 11 -1.86 4.31 13.89
CA ALA A 11 -2.18 5.01 12.65
C ALA A 11 -1.24 4.64 11.48
N ARG A 12 0.03 4.26 11.75
CA ARG A 12 0.93 3.70 10.73
C ARG A 12 0.44 2.35 10.23
N PHE A 13 0.22 1.39 11.13
CA PHE A 13 -0.28 0.07 10.76
C PHE A 13 -1.64 0.12 10.09
N HIS A 14 -2.54 0.99 10.56
CA HIS A 14 -3.86 1.17 9.96
C HIS A 14 -3.77 1.61 8.49
N ARG A 15 -2.90 2.59 8.18
CA ARG A 15 -2.69 3.05 6.80
C ARG A 15 -2.12 1.95 5.90
N ALA A 16 -1.12 1.21 6.38
CA ALA A 16 -0.57 0.09 5.63
C ALA A 16 -1.62 -1.00 5.37
N GLY A 17 -2.44 -1.34 6.37
CA GLY A 17 -3.52 -2.32 6.22
C GLY A 17 -4.65 -1.88 5.29
N LEU A 18 -4.95 -0.58 5.22
CA LEU A 18 -5.88 -0.05 4.21
C LEU A 18 -5.32 -0.19 2.80
N LEU A 19 -4.04 0.17 2.60
CA LEU A 19 -3.38 0.01 1.31
C LEU A 19 -3.31 -1.44 0.87
N ASP A 20 -3.02 -2.36 1.78
CA ASP A 20 -2.94 -3.80 1.47
C ASP A 20 -4.25 -4.32 0.88
N LYS A 21 -5.40 -3.91 1.44
CA LYS A 21 -6.72 -4.29 0.93
C LYS A 21 -6.96 -3.79 -0.49
N VAL A 22 -6.55 -2.56 -0.79
CA VAL A 22 -6.73 -1.95 -2.11
C VAL A 22 -5.78 -2.55 -3.14
N LEU A 23 -4.56 -2.93 -2.74
CA LEU A 23 -3.53 -3.45 -3.64
C LEU A 23 -3.66 -4.94 -3.95
N ARG A 24 -4.30 -5.72 -3.06
CA ARG A 24 -4.48 -7.17 -3.22
C ARG A 24 -5.11 -7.61 -4.56
N PRO A 25 -6.17 -6.96 -5.09
CA PRO A 25 -6.74 -7.31 -6.38
C PRO A 25 -5.74 -7.20 -7.55
N TYR A 26 -4.69 -6.39 -7.40
CA TYR A 26 -3.62 -6.27 -8.38
C TYR A 26 -2.48 -7.27 -8.17
N GLY A 27 -2.55 -8.16 -7.17
CA GLY A 27 -1.45 -9.07 -6.83
C GLY A 27 -0.27 -8.36 -6.13
N LEU A 28 -0.54 -7.21 -5.53
CA LEU A 28 0.40 -6.44 -4.74
C LEU A 28 0.01 -6.47 -3.25
N MET A 29 1.00 -6.25 -2.38
CA MET A 29 0.84 -6.18 -0.93
C MET A 29 1.44 -4.88 -0.41
N ALA A 30 0.87 -4.35 0.68
CA ALA A 30 1.45 -3.23 1.42
C ALA A 30 1.64 -3.58 2.91
N HIS A 31 2.77 -3.17 3.46
CA HIS A 31 3.11 -3.39 4.86
C HIS A 31 3.89 -2.21 5.45
N ASP A 32 3.90 -2.09 6.77
CA ASP A 32 4.83 -1.21 7.49
C ASP A 32 5.57 -2.07 8.52
N GLY A 33 6.80 -2.45 8.18
CA GLY A 33 7.66 -3.27 9.04
C GLY A 33 8.23 -2.55 10.24
N CYS A 34 7.95 -1.25 10.43
CA CYS A 34 8.40 -0.39 11.53
C CYS A 34 9.92 -0.23 11.72
N MET A 35 10.76 -1.03 11.06
CA MET A 35 12.22 -0.97 11.12
C MET A 35 12.80 0.11 10.20
N VAL A 36 12.20 0.30 9.03
CA VAL A 36 12.61 1.31 8.05
C VAL A 36 11.43 2.26 7.82
N PRO A 37 11.64 3.58 7.81
CA PRO A 37 10.57 4.53 7.48
C PRO A 37 10.05 4.29 6.06
N GLY A 38 8.73 4.32 5.91
CA GLY A 38 8.06 4.19 4.60
C GLY A 38 7.01 3.09 4.58
N ILE A 39 6.48 2.85 3.38
CA ILE A 39 5.51 1.80 3.08
C ILE A 39 6.25 0.75 2.26
N GLN A 40 6.27 -0.49 2.74
CA GLN A 40 6.82 -1.61 2.00
C GLN A 40 5.77 -2.11 1.00
N LEU A 41 6.12 -2.14 -0.28
CA LEU A 41 5.33 -2.75 -1.35
C LEU A 41 5.96 -4.08 -1.75
N GLY A 42 5.13 -5.07 -2.04
CA GLY A 42 5.59 -6.39 -2.45
C GLY A 42 4.73 -7.02 -3.53
N THR A 43 5.33 -7.87 -4.36
CA THR A 43 4.65 -8.71 -5.35
C THR A 43 4.52 -10.15 -4.85
N LEU A 44 3.64 -10.95 -5.45
CA LEU A 44 3.54 -12.39 -5.18
C LEU A 44 4.80 -13.18 -5.59
N SER A 45 5.63 -12.63 -6.48
CA SER A 45 6.90 -13.20 -6.90
C SER A 45 8.07 -12.85 -5.96
N GLY A 46 7.83 -12.12 -4.87
CA GLY A 46 8.83 -11.77 -3.87
C GLY A 46 9.63 -10.51 -4.16
N ASN A 47 9.32 -9.75 -5.22
CA ASN A 47 9.91 -8.44 -5.42
C ASN A 47 9.38 -7.48 -4.37
N GLN A 48 10.25 -6.64 -3.80
CA GLN A 48 9.90 -5.70 -2.74
C GLN A 48 10.58 -4.34 -2.95
N SER A 49 9.89 -3.28 -2.56
CA SER A 49 10.42 -1.93 -2.52
C SER A 49 9.86 -1.16 -1.33
N ILE A 50 10.53 -0.08 -0.92
CA ILE A 50 10.07 0.81 0.14
C ILE A 50 9.84 2.18 -0.47
N VAL A 51 8.63 2.70 -0.35
CA VAL A 51 8.27 4.05 -0.79
C VAL A 51 8.15 5.00 0.40
N PRO A 52 8.53 6.28 0.26
CA PRO A 52 8.59 7.20 1.40
C PRO A 52 7.22 7.58 1.95
N ASP A 53 6.19 7.63 1.10
CA ASP A 53 4.86 8.12 1.44
C ASP A 53 3.77 7.57 0.51
N LEU A 54 2.52 7.93 0.83
CA LEU A 54 1.33 7.54 0.07
C LEU A 54 1.33 8.04 -1.38
N GLY A 55 1.90 9.23 -1.64
CA GLY A 55 1.95 9.81 -2.98
C GLY A 55 2.82 8.98 -3.93
N SER A 56 3.80 8.28 -3.37
CA SER A 56 4.74 7.43 -4.11
C SER A 56 4.22 6.00 -4.37
N VAL A 57 3.14 5.58 -3.69
CA VAL A 57 2.63 4.20 -3.76
C VAL A 57 2.18 3.82 -5.16
N TRP A 58 1.40 4.68 -5.81
CA TRP A 58 0.79 4.34 -7.11
C TRP A 58 1.82 4.23 -8.22
N ALA A 59 2.73 5.20 -8.30
CA ALA A 59 3.81 5.16 -9.29
C ALA A 59 4.67 3.89 -9.15
N GLU A 60 4.97 3.49 -7.93
CA GLU A 60 5.74 2.27 -7.68
C GLU A 60 4.92 1.00 -7.95
N ALA A 61 3.64 0.98 -7.60
CA ALA A 61 2.74 -0.12 -7.90
C ALA A 61 2.62 -0.36 -9.41
N GLU A 62 2.45 0.70 -10.21
CA GLU A 62 2.44 0.62 -11.67
C GLU A 62 3.77 0.14 -12.23
N ARG A 63 4.89 0.61 -11.67
CA ARG A 63 6.23 0.14 -12.04
C ARG A 63 6.42 -1.36 -11.77
N LEU A 64 5.94 -1.85 -10.62
CA LEU A 64 6.02 -3.27 -10.26
C LEU A 64 5.10 -4.14 -11.13
N LEU A 65 3.93 -3.63 -11.53
CA LEU A 65 2.97 -4.33 -12.39
C LEU A 65 3.34 -4.26 -13.88
N GLY A 66 4.14 -3.27 -14.29
CA GLY A 66 4.43 -3.00 -15.69
C GLY A 66 3.23 -2.47 -16.49
N ARG A 67 2.19 -2.00 -15.80
CA ARG A 67 0.97 -1.41 -16.40
C ARG A 67 0.38 -0.36 -15.48
N ALA A 68 -0.36 0.58 -16.06
CA ALA A 68 -1.11 1.57 -15.31
C ALA A 68 -2.20 0.91 -14.45
N ILE A 69 -2.49 1.54 -13.31
CA ILE A 69 -3.59 1.17 -12.41
C ILE A 69 -4.75 2.09 -12.75
N ASP A 70 -5.91 1.50 -13.08
CA ASP A 70 -7.15 2.26 -13.23
C ASP A 70 -7.82 2.41 -11.85
N PRO A 71 -7.90 3.63 -11.29
CA PRO A 71 -8.56 3.85 -10.00
C PRO A 71 -10.08 3.65 -10.06
N LEU A 72 -10.66 3.61 -11.26
CA LEU A 72 -12.07 3.36 -11.53
C LEU A 72 -12.27 1.99 -12.21
N ASP A 73 -11.34 1.05 -12.02
CA ASP A 73 -11.49 -0.31 -12.52
C ASP A 73 -12.84 -0.86 -12.02
N PRO A 74 -13.70 -1.39 -12.92
CA PRO A 74 -15.03 -1.88 -12.55
C PRO A 74 -15.04 -2.87 -11.38
N VAL A 75 -13.93 -3.59 -11.14
CA VAL A 75 -13.79 -4.48 -9.98
C VAL A 75 -13.96 -3.78 -8.62
N PHE A 76 -13.78 -2.46 -8.56
CA PHE A 76 -13.98 -1.63 -7.35
C PHE A 76 -15.30 -0.85 -7.32
N LEU A 77 -16.10 -0.90 -8.38
CA LEU A 77 -17.33 -0.12 -8.52
C LEU A 77 -18.60 -0.96 -8.32
N THR A 78 -18.46 -2.27 -8.14
CA THR A 78 -19.58 -3.20 -7.92
C THR A 78 -19.87 -3.39 -6.43
N ASP A 79 -21.14 -3.32 -6.04
CA ASP A 79 -21.64 -3.43 -4.66
C ASP A 79 -21.80 -4.88 -4.14
N ASP A 80 -21.12 -5.86 -4.75
CA ASP A 80 -21.28 -7.29 -4.40
C ASP A 80 -20.87 -7.63 -2.95
#